data_AF-A0A9D0YT61-F1
#
_entry.id   AF-A0A9D0YT61-F1
#
_cell.length_a   1.000
_cell.length_b   1.000
_cell.length_c   1.000
_cell.angle_alpha   90.00
_cell.angle_beta   90.00
_cell.angle_gamma   90.00
#
_symmetry.space_group_name_H-M   'P 1'
#
loop_
_entity.id
_entity.type
_entity.pdbx_description
1 polymer ?
#
loop_
_entity_poly.entity_id
_entity_poly.type
_entity_poly.pdbx_seq_one_letter_code
_entity_poly.pdbx_strand_id
1 'polypeptide(L)'
;MAETYCGKSCQECGYRAETGCRGCREQASLECKLAHCCREKGHESCQSCTFHTQCGMYKGKDTAPQFRVAKKKAELEHQEFLKQRGAFLSKWIWVLFWLFIPTNIASVMIQWVPALEVPGYILDFGCSVVYGVILLKIASQEAGYRWAGVLVLVTSVLDTGIQFIPYEGLIVAVTVASAVLSIFSCYYEFNAHADVLEGLDNDLSEQWRKLWKWMMGSVIAMVIGVIFAVVILGLLVMAAAAIAILVISILKLVYLYRTAQNFQDVAAN
;
A
#
# COMPACT_ATOMS: atom_id res chain seq x y z
N MET A 1 49.32 20.82 -17.24
CA MET A 1 48.14 21.39 -17.94
C MET A 1 46.90 20.76 -17.33
N ALA A 2 46.05 21.53 -16.65
CA ALA A 2 44.83 20.98 -16.05
C ALA A 2 43.81 20.66 -17.15
N GLU A 3 43.39 19.39 -17.25
CA GLU A 3 42.41 18.96 -18.25
C GLU A 3 40.99 19.52 -17.99
N THR A 4 40.73 20.03 -16.78
CA THR A 4 39.44 20.61 -16.39
C THR A 4 39.60 21.85 -15.51
N TYR A 5 38.58 22.72 -15.49
CA TYR A 5 38.55 23.92 -14.65
C TYR A 5 38.63 23.62 -13.14
N CYS A 6 38.18 22.44 -12.67
CA CYS A 6 38.31 22.07 -11.26
C CYS A 6 39.71 21.53 -10.88
N GLY A 7 40.60 21.37 -11.86
CA GLY A 7 41.97 20.89 -11.66
C GLY A 7 42.10 19.37 -11.50
N LYS A 8 41.04 18.59 -11.81
CA LYS A 8 41.07 17.13 -11.80
C LYS A 8 41.15 16.57 -13.22
N SER A 9 41.94 15.53 -13.45
CA SER A 9 41.82 14.77 -14.69
C SER A 9 40.52 13.95 -14.66
N CYS A 10 39.66 14.16 -15.65
CA CYS A 10 38.51 13.28 -15.82
C CYS A 10 38.93 11.94 -16.41
N GLN A 11 40.04 11.85 -17.16
CA GLN A 11 40.51 10.59 -17.75
C GLN A 11 41.02 9.61 -16.69
N GLU A 12 41.68 10.10 -15.65
CA GLU A 12 42.21 9.29 -14.55
C GLU A 12 41.18 9.03 -13.43
N CYS A 13 39.99 9.63 -13.52
CA CYS A 13 38.97 9.48 -12.48
C CYS A 13 38.24 8.13 -12.61
N GLY A 14 38.49 7.21 -11.67
CA GLY A 14 37.84 5.88 -11.63
C GLY A 14 36.31 5.94 -11.57
N TYR A 15 35.74 7.03 -11.05
CA TYR A 15 34.28 7.23 -11.00
C TYR A 15 33.67 7.70 -12.32
N ARG A 16 34.46 8.02 -13.36
CA ARG A 16 33.95 8.57 -14.63
C ARG A 16 32.99 7.60 -15.33
N ALA A 17 33.37 6.32 -15.42
CA ALA A 17 32.58 5.28 -16.06
C ALA A 17 31.27 5.02 -15.32
N GLU A 18 31.31 4.93 -13.98
CA GLU A 18 30.17 4.62 -13.12
C GLU A 18 29.18 5.80 -12.97
N THR A 19 29.69 7.03 -12.92
CA THR A 19 28.85 8.22 -12.78
C THR A 19 28.34 8.77 -14.11
N GLY A 20 28.88 8.34 -15.25
CA GLY A 20 28.57 8.91 -16.57
C GLY A 20 29.01 10.37 -16.69
N CYS A 21 30.01 10.79 -15.90
CA CYS A 21 30.44 12.17 -15.83
C CYS A 21 31.18 12.58 -17.12
N ARG A 22 30.60 13.51 -17.88
CA ARG A 22 31.23 14.09 -19.10
C ARG A 22 32.32 15.14 -18.80
N GLY A 23 32.53 15.45 -17.52
CA GLY A 23 33.58 16.37 -17.07
C GLY A 23 33.22 17.85 -17.21
N CYS A 24 34.03 18.71 -16.59
CA CYS A 24 33.79 20.15 -16.52
C CYS A 24 34.08 20.92 -17.82
N ARG A 25 34.60 20.28 -18.88
CA ARG A 25 34.80 20.94 -20.18
C ARG A 25 33.66 20.69 -21.17
N GLU A 26 32.97 19.54 -21.10
CA GLU A 26 31.92 19.17 -22.07
C GLU A 26 30.50 19.54 -21.63
N GLN A 27 30.14 19.44 -20.33
CA GLN A 27 28.77 19.77 -19.88
C GLN A 27 28.70 20.50 -18.53
N ALA A 28 29.51 20.15 -17.54
CA ALA A 28 29.41 20.75 -16.20
C ALA A 28 29.95 22.20 -16.10
N SER A 29 30.56 22.76 -17.16
CA SER A 29 30.93 24.18 -17.23
C SER A 29 29.76 25.13 -17.41
N LEU A 30 28.63 24.66 -17.93
CA LEU A 30 27.44 25.50 -18.17
C LEU A 30 26.66 25.74 -16.88
N GLU A 31 26.59 24.74 -16.00
CA GLU A 31 25.87 24.84 -14.72
C GLU A 31 26.75 25.40 -13.59
N CYS A 32 28.07 25.21 -13.65
CA CYS A 32 29.00 25.72 -12.65
C CYS A 32 29.31 27.20 -12.89
N LYS A 33 28.62 28.09 -12.18
CA LYS A 33 28.79 29.56 -12.25
C LYS A 33 30.25 30.02 -12.12
N LEU A 34 31.05 29.36 -11.27
CA LEU A 34 32.47 29.70 -11.10
C LEU A 34 33.29 29.31 -12.34
N ALA A 35 33.06 28.12 -12.91
CA ALA A 35 33.75 27.68 -14.12
C ALA A 35 33.36 28.54 -15.33
N HIS A 36 32.09 28.96 -15.41
CA HIS A 36 31.62 29.91 -16.42
C HIS A 36 32.34 31.26 -16.31
N CYS A 37 32.36 31.87 -15.13
CA CYS A 37 33.06 33.12 -14.88
C CYS A 37 34.57 33.01 -15.16
N CYS A 38 35.20 31.90 -14.79
CA CYS A 38 36.61 31.65 -15.07
C CYS A 38 36.90 31.55 -16.57
N ARG A 39 35.99 30.96 -17.36
CA ARG A 39 36.09 30.90 -18.81
C ARG A 39 35.96 32.27 -19.45
N GLU A 40 34.95 33.06 -19.06
CA GLU A 40 34.74 34.42 -19.58
C GLU A 40 35.93 35.35 -19.28
N LYS A 41 36.55 35.19 -18.11
CA LYS A 41 37.72 35.99 -17.69
C LYS A 41 39.07 35.44 -18.16
N GLY A 42 39.09 34.37 -18.96
CA GLY A 42 40.33 33.81 -19.53
C GLY A 42 41.24 33.08 -18.53
N HIS A 43 40.71 32.63 -17.39
CA HIS A 43 41.47 31.81 -16.44
C HIS A 43 41.63 30.37 -16.96
N GLU A 44 42.80 29.77 -16.76
CA GLU A 44 43.05 28.36 -17.13
C GLU A 44 42.34 27.37 -16.22
N SER A 45 42.14 27.72 -14.94
CA SER A 45 41.42 26.90 -13.96
C SER A 45 40.73 27.75 -12.90
N CYS A 46 39.78 27.16 -12.18
CA CYS A 46 39.13 27.80 -11.03
C CYS A 46 40.11 28.05 -9.87
N GLN A 47 41.28 27.40 -9.85
CA GLN A 47 42.28 27.62 -8.79
C GLN A 47 42.91 29.01 -8.85
N SER A 48 43.07 29.58 -10.05
CA SER A 48 43.62 30.94 -10.23
C SER A 48 42.59 32.04 -9.97
N CYS A 49 41.35 31.69 -9.62
CA CYS A 49 40.28 32.64 -9.34
C CYS A 49 40.27 33.04 -7.86
N THR A 50 40.12 34.33 -7.56
CA THR A 50 39.99 34.83 -6.17
C THR A 50 38.77 34.29 -5.43
N PHE A 51 37.71 33.94 -6.16
CA PHE A 51 36.45 33.41 -5.58
C PHE A 51 36.47 31.90 -5.30
N HIS A 52 37.59 31.19 -5.53
CA HIS A 52 37.65 29.74 -5.39
C HIS A 52 37.40 29.25 -3.95
N THR A 53 37.83 30.03 -2.94
CA THR A 53 37.69 29.69 -1.52
C THR A 53 36.26 29.80 -1.01
N GLN A 54 35.44 30.64 -1.64
CA GLN A 54 34.03 30.85 -1.29
C GLN A 54 33.08 29.90 -2.04
N CYS A 55 33.59 29.16 -3.03
CA CYS A 55 32.77 28.24 -3.82
C CYS A 55 32.67 26.86 -3.16
N GLY A 56 31.52 26.55 -2.56
CA GLY A 56 31.25 25.24 -1.96
C GLY A 56 31.40 24.07 -2.94
N MET A 57 31.06 24.28 -4.21
CA MET A 57 31.23 23.27 -5.28
C MET A 57 32.71 23.00 -5.62
N TYR A 58 33.56 24.04 -5.60
CA TYR A 58 35.00 23.85 -5.80
C TYR A 58 35.65 23.20 -4.58
N LYS A 59 35.24 23.61 -3.36
CA LYS A 59 35.72 23.03 -2.10
C LYS A 59 35.32 21.55 -1.95
N GLY A 60 34.12 21.19 -2.41
CA GLY A 60 33.59 19.81 -2.39
C GLY A 60 33.95 18.96 -3.62
N LYS A 61 34.84 19.42 -4.51
CA LYS A 61 35.16 18.71 -5.76
C LYS A 61 35.67 17.27 -5.55
N ASP A 62 36.32 17.01 -4.43
CA ASP A 62 36.92 15.72 -4.11
C ASP A 62 35.87 14.69 -3.61
N THR A 63 34.84 15.16 -2.90
CA THR A 63 33.77 14.31 -2.33
C THR A 63 32.53 14.22 -3.22
N ALA A 64 32.34 15.18 -4.14
CA ALA A 64 31.24 15.19 -5.10
C ALA A 64 31.02 13.88 -5.89
N PRO A 65 32.05 13.20 -6.44
CA PRO A 65 31.83 11.93 -7.15
C PRO A 65 31.33 10.83 -6.21
N GLN A 66 31.87 10.75 -4.99
CA GLN A 66 31.44 9.78 -3.99
C GLN A 66 29.97 9.99 -3.59
N PHE A 67 29.56 11.26 -3.40
CA PHE A 67 28.17 11.58 -3.09
C PHE A 67 27.21 11.18 -4.23
N ARG A 68 27.61 11.36 -5.49
CA ARG A 68 26.79 10.94 -6.64
C ARG A 68 26.64 9.43 -6.74
N VAL A 69 27.73 8.69 -6.50
CA VAL A 69 27.68 7.22 -6.46
C VAL A 69 26.83 6.74 -5.29
N ALA A 70 27.02 7.31 -4.10
CA ALA A 70 26.20 6.99 -2.93
C ALA A 70 24.72 7.27 -3.17
N LYS A 71 24.39 8.40 -3.82
CA LYS A 71 23.02 8.73 -4.20
C LYS A 71 22.43 7.72 -5.19
N LYS A 72 23.15 7.39 -6.26
CA LYS A 72 22.72 6.36 -7.23
C LYS A 72 22.53 5.00 -6.56
N LYS A 73 23.45 4.63 -5.67
CA LYS A 73 23.36 3.36 -4.93
C LYS A 73 22.14 3.34 -4.02
N ALA A 74 21.87 4.43 -3.30
CA ALA A 74 20.66 4.57 -2.48
C ALA A 74 19.38 4.54 -3.32
N GLU A 75 19.37 5.17 -4.51
CA GLU A 75 18.24 5.11 -5.46
C GLU A 75 18.01 3.67 -5.97
N LEU A 76 19.08 2.93 -6.30
CA LEU A 76 19.01 1.53 -6.73
C LEU A 76 18.56 0.60 -5.59
N GLU A 77 19.14 0.73 -4.40
CA GLU A 77 18.75 -0.04 -3.21
C GLU A 77 17.27 0.22 -2.85
N HIS A 78 16.81 1.47 -2.97
CA HIS A 78 15.40 1.82 -2.78
C HIS A 78 14.50 1.20 -3.85
N GLN A 79 14.89 1.23 -5.13
CA GLN A 79 14.14 0.59 -6.21
C GLN A 79 14.06 -0.93 -6.01
N GLU A 80 15.17 -1.58 -5.67
CA GLU A 80 15.18 -3.02 -5.39
C GLU A 80 14.28 -3.38 -4.21
N PHE A 81 14.31 -2.58 -3.14
CA PHE A 81 13.39 -2.74 -2.01
C PHE A 81 11.92 -2.63 -2.44
N LEU A 82 11.57 -1.62 -3.25
CA LEU A 82 10.20 -1.46 -3.76
C LEU A 82 9.78 -2.63 -4.66
N LYS A 83 10.67 -3.14 -5.52
CA LYS A 83 10.40 -4.30 -6.37
C LYS A 83 10.14 -5.56 -5.54
N GLN A 84 10.98 -5.83 -4.55
CA GLN A 84 10.82 -6.99 -3.66
C GLN A 84 9.52 -6.90 -2.85
N ARG A 85 9.24 -5.74 -2.27
CA ARG A 85 7.98 -5.46 -1.55
C ARG A 85 6.78 -5.60 -2.47
N GLY A 86 6.83 -5.05 -3.69
CA GLY A 86 5.79 -5.15 -4.70
C GLY A 86 5.52 -6.59 -5.12
N ALA A 87 6.55 -7.38 -5.42
CA ALA A 87 6.40 -8.79 -5.80
C ALA A 87 5.73 -9.61 -4.68
N PHE A 88 6.11 -9.36 -3.43
CA PHE A 88 5.52 -10.02 -2.27
C PHE A 88 4.05 -9.60 -2.08
N LEU A 89 3.75 -8.31 -2.06
CA LEU A 89 2.40 -7.79 -1.85
C LEU A 89 1.46 -8.18 -2.99
N SER A 90 1.89 -8.03 -4.24
CA SER A 90 1.10 -8.41 -5.42
C SER A 90 0.64 -9.87 -5.33
N LYS A 91 1.55 -10.79 -4.99
CA LYS A 91 1.23 -12.21 -4.85
C LYS A 91 0.13 -12.46 -3.81
N TRP A 92 0.25 -11.88 -2.61
CA TRP A 92 -0.70 -12.16 -1.52
C TRP A 92 -2.03 -11.41 -1.69
N ILE A 93 -2.01 -10.19 -2.23
CA ILE A 93 -3.23 -9.44 -2.53
C ILE A 93 -4.01 -10.12 -3.67
N TRP A 94 -3.33 -10.70 -4.66
CA TRP A 94 -3.98 -11.56 -5.66
C TRP A 94 -4.68 -12.76 -5.04
N VAL A 95 -4.09 -13.39 -4.02
CA VAL A 95 -4.76 -14.48 -3.29
C VAL A 95 -5.97 -13.95 -2.52
N LEU A 96 -5.88 -12.79 -1.86
CA LEU A 96 -7.02 -12.17 -1.17
C LEU A 96 -8.18 -11.87 -2.15
N PHE A 97 -7.88 -11.38 -3.35
CA PHE A 97 -8.87 -11.16 -4.40
C PHE A 97 -9.62 -12.45 -4.75
N TRP A 98 -8.88 -13.53 -5.04
CA TRP A 98 -9.49 -14.82 -5.39
C TRP A 98 -10.23 -15.46 -4.23
N LEU A 99 -9.81 -15.21 -3.00
CA LEU A 99 -10.43 -15.75 -1.79
C LEU A 99 -11.69 -14.99 -1.38
N PHE A 100 -11.79 -13.70 -1.71
CA PHE A 100 -12.98 -12.90 -1.43
C PHE A 100 -14.22 -13.41 -2.18
N ILE A 101 -14.05 -13.94 -3.39
CA ILE A 101 -15.15 -14.49 -4.21
C ILE A 101 -15.85 -15.69 -3.51
N PRO A 102 -15.15 -16.79 -3.15
CA PRO A 102 -15.78 -17.94 -2.51
C PRO A 102 -16.36 -17.63 -1.13
N THR A 103 -15.77 -16.71 -0.35
CA THR A 103 -16.36 -16.26 0.93
C THR A 103 -17.75 -15.63 0.72
N ASN A 104 -17.91 -14.76 -0.28
CA ASN A 104 -19.22 -14.17 -0.58
C ASN A 104 -20.21 -15.21 -1.15
N ILE A 105 -19.72 -16.18 -1.93
CA ILE A 105 -20.56 -17.29 -2.42
C ILE A 105 -21.05 -18.16 -1.25
N ALA A 106 -20.18 -18.46 -0.28
CA ALA A 106 -20.53 -19.25 0.90
C ALA A 106 -21.65 -18.58 1.71
N SER A 107 -21.57 -17.27 1.92
CA SER A 107 -22.63 -16.48 2.57
C SER A 107 -23.97 -16.62 1.84
N VAL A 108 -23.99 -16.56 0.51
CA VAL A 108 -25.22 -16.78 -0.29
C VAL A 108 -25.74 -18.22 -0.15
N MET A 109 -24.85 -19.22 -0.12
CA MET A 109 -25.23 -20.62 0.06
C MET A 109 -25.96 -20.84 1.39
N ILE A 110 -25.40 -20.32 2.49
CA ILE A 110 -25.97 -20.43 3.85
C ILE A 110 -27.36 -19.80 3.89
N GLN A 111 -27.52 -18.61 3.31
CA GLN A 111 -28.76 -17.83 3.47
C GLN A 111 -29.89 -18.27 2.53
N TRP A 112 -29.57 -18.75 1.32
CA TRP A 112 -30.58 -19.00 0.28
C TRP A 112 -30.76 -20.46 -0.11
N VAL A 113 -29.83 -21.35 0.25
CA VAL A 113 -29.86 -22.77 -0.14
C VAL A 113 -29.75 -23.66 1.10
N PRO A 114 -30.87 -24.03 1.75
CA PRO A 114 -30.86 -24.83 2.98
C PRO A 114 -30.13 -26.17 2.84
N ALA A 115 -30.19 -26.81 1.66
CA ALA A 115 -29.50 -28.07 1.40
C ALA A 115 -27.95 -27.95 1.41
N LEU A 116 -27.42 -26.74 1.25
CA LEU A 116 -25.98 -26.44 1.23
C LEU A 116 -25.52 -25.66 2.47
N GLU A 117 -26.35 -25.58 3.51
CA GLU A 117 -26.03 -24.83 4.73
C GLU A 117 -24.74 -25.34 5.41
N VAL A 118 -24.65 -26.65 5.67
CA VAL A 118 -23.46 -27.25 6.30
C VAL A 118 -22.19 -27.09 5.43
N PRO A 119 -22.21 -27.43 4.13
CA PRO A 119 -21.11 -27.12 3.23
C PRO A 119 -20.75 -25.62 3.19
N GLY A 120 -21.74 -24.75 3.26
CA GLY A 120 -21.58 -23.30 3.26
C GLY A 120 -20.81 -22.81 4.48
N TYR A 121 -21.18 -23.24 5.69
CA TYR A 121 -20.43 -22.89 6.91
C TYR A 121 -18.98 -23.39 6.89
N ILE A 122 -18.75 -24.62 6.39
CA ILE A 122 -17.40 -25.18 6.29
C ILE A 122 -16.54 -24.35 5.33
N LEU A 123 -17.11 -23.98 4.17
CA LEU A 123 -16.44 -23.14 3.18
C LEU A 123 -16.16 -21.74 3.72
N ASP A 124 -17.14 -21.10 4.34
CA ASP A 124 -17.01 -19.77 4.92
C ASP A 124 -15.93 -19.73 6.02
N PHE A 125 -15.98 -20.67 6.96
CA PHE A 125 -14.97 -20.79 8.01
C PHE A 125 -13.58 -21.05 7.44
N GLY A 126 -13.45 -22.01 6.51
CA GLY A 126 -12.18 -22.34 5.87
C GLY A 126 -11.58 -21.15 5.12
N CYS A 127 -12.39 -20.46 4.32
CA CYS A 127 -11.96 -19.27 3.58
C CYS A 127 -11.58 -18.14 4.53
N SER A 128 -12.36 -17.87 5.57
CA SER A 128 -12.10 -16.80 6.54
C SER A 128 -10.82 -17.05 7.35
N VAL A 129 -10.52 -18.30 7.71
CA VAL A 129 -9.25 -18.67 8.34
C VAL A 129 -8.07 -18.43 7.40
N VAL A 130 -8.16 -18.89 6.15
CA VAL A 130 -7.11 -18.66 5.15
C VAL A 130 -6.93 -17.16 4.91
N TYR A 131 -8.02 -16.40 4.85
CA TYR A 131 -8.02 -14.94 4.67
C TYR A 131 -7.28 -14.25 5.82
N GLY A 132 -7.65 -14.56 7.07
CA GLY A 132 -6.98 -14.05 8.26
C GLY A 132 -5.49 -14.41 8.32
N VAL A 133 -5.11 -15.63 7.95
CA VAL A 133 -3.70 -16.06 7.89
C VAL A 133 -2.92 -15.30 6.81
N ILE A 134 -3.52 -15.04 5.65
CA ILE A 134 -2.87 -14.23 4.60
C ILE A 134 -2.67 -12.80 5.08
N LEU A 135 -3.66 -12.19 5.75
CA LEU A 135 -3.53 -10.87 6.36
C LEU A 135 -2.37 -10.83 7.37
N LEU A 136 -2.26 -11.83 8.25
CA LEU A 136 -1.12 -11.95 9.16
C LEU A 136 0.22 -12.11 8.43
N LYS A 137 0.23 -12.77 7.28
CA LYS A 137 1.43 -12.95 6.48
C LYS A 137 1.90 -11.65 5.82
N ILE A 138 0.97 -10.81 5.34
CA ILE A 138 1.31 -9.49 4.78
C ILE A 138 1.55 -8.43 5.86
N ALA A 139 1.26 -8.73 7.13
CA ALA A 139 1.53 -7.85 8.26
C ALA A 139 3.03 -7.54 8.48
N SER A 140 3.93 -8.28 7.82
CA SER A 140 5.35 -7.92 7.79
C SER A 140 5.62 -6.61 7.05
N GLN A 141 4.70 -6.17 6.18
CA GLN A 141 4.83 -4.95 5.38
C GLN A 141 4.12 -3.77 6.03
N GLU A 142 2.91 -3.98 6.56
CA GLU A 142 2.17 -2.95 7.29
C GLU A 142 1.49 -3.52 8.53
N ALA A 143 1.65 -2.84 9.67
CA ALA A 143 1.18 -3.32 10.97
C ALA A 143 -0.35 -3.42 11.05
N GLY A 144 -1.07 -2.65 10.24
CA GLY A 144 -2.54 -2.66 10.18
C GLY A 144 -3.10 -4.04 9.84
N TYR A 145 -2.46 -4.80 8.93
CA TYR A 145 -2.92 -6.14 8.57
C TYR A 145 -2.82 -7.14 9.72
N ARG A 146 -1.95 -6.91 10.71
CA ARG A 146 -1.84 -7.78 11.89
C ARG A 146 -3.14 -7.78 12.67
N TRP A 147 -3.67 -6.60 12.94
CA TRP A 147 -4.90 -6.44 13.70
C TRP A 147 -6.12 -6.90 12.90
N ALA A 148 -6.17 -6.59 11.60
CA ALA A 148 -7.20 -7.12 10.71
C ALA A 148 -7.21 -8.67 10.73
N GLY A 149 -6.05 -9.30 10.52
CA GLY A 149 -5.93 -10.76 10.52
C GLY A 149 -6.32 -11.41 11.84
N VAL A 150 -5.84 -10.90 12.98
CA VAL A 150 -6.24 -11.42 14.31
C VAL A 150 -7.75 -11.30 14.52
N LEU A 151 -8.34 -10.14 14.19
CA LEU A 151 -9.76 -9.91 14.39
C LEU A 151 -10.61 -10.81 13.49
N VAL A 152 -10.24 -11.00 12.20
CA VAL A 152 -10.92 -11.96 11.31
C VAL A 152 -10.90 -13.37 11.89
N LEU A 153 -9.77 -13.83 12.43
CA LEU A 153 -9.67 -15.17 13.00
C LEU A 153 -10.55 -15.32 14.25
N VAL A 154 -10.56 -14.31 15.13
CA VAL A 154 -11.43 -14.29 16.31
C VAL A 154 -12.91 -14.31 15.91
N THR A 155 -13.33 -13.47 14.97
CA THR A 155 -14.73 -13.42 14.51
C THR A 155 -15.13 -14.73 13.84
N SER A 156 -14.26 -15.33 13.02
CA SER A 156 -14.54 -16.62 12.37
C SER A 156 -14.85 -17.74 13.37
N VAL A 157 -14.12 -17.78 14.49
CA VAL A 157 -14.35 -18.75 15.57
C VAL A 157 -15.64 -18.44 16.33
N LEU A 158 -15.90 -17.16 16.62
CA LEU A 158 -17.15 -16.75 17.27
C LEU A 158 -18.37 -17.10 16.43
N ASP A 159 -18.37 -16.75 15.14
CA ASP A 159 -19.50 -16.95 14.22
C ASP A 159 -19.81 -18.44 14.02
N THR A 160 -18.78 -19.28 13.89
CA THR A 160 -18.94 -20.74 13.82
C THR A 160 -19.40 -21.32 15.17
N GLY A 161 -18.91 -20.75 16.28
CA GLY A 161 -19.22 -21.18 17.64
C GLY A 161 -20.68 -20.96 18.04
N ILE A 162 -21.37 -19.99 17.42
CA ILE A 162 -22.78 -19.66 17.71
C ILE A 162 -23.68 -20.90 17.61
N GLN A 163 -23.41 -21.81 16.67
CA GLN A 163 -24.22 -23.01 16.42
C GLN A 163 -24.25 -24.00 17.60
N PHE A 164 -23.30 -23.89 18.53
CA PHE A 164 -23.20 -24.76 19.70
C PHE A 164 -23.78 -24.14 20.97
N ILE A 165 -24.30 -22.91 20.88
CA ILE A 165 -24.85 -22.18 22.03
C ILE A 165 -26.34 -22.53 22.19
N PRO A 166 -26.77 -23.13 23.32
CA PRO A 166 -28.17 -23.49 23.53
C PRO A 166 -29.05 -22.33 24.04
N TYR A 167 -28.45 -21.19 24.39
CA TYR A 167 -29.15 -20.07 25.02
C TYR A 167 -29.24 -18.84 24.11
N GLU A 168 -30.46 -18.52 23.70
CA GLU A 168 -30.79 -17.43 22.77
C GLU A 168 -30.23 -16.06 23.18
N GLY A 169 -30.27 -15.73 24.48
CA GLY A 169 -29.74 -14.44 24.95
C GLY A 169 -28.22 -14.31 24.78
N LEU A 170 -27.49 -15.43 24.89
CA LEU A 170 -26.04 -15.48 24.69
C LEU A 170 -25.70 -15.46 23.19
N ILE A 171 -26.52 -16.09 22.33
CA ILE A 171 -26.39 -15.99 20.88
C ILE A 171 -26.40 -14.52 20.46
N VAL A 172 -27.43 -13.76 20.87
CA VAL A 172 -27.53 -12.33 20.52
C VAL A 172 -26.32 -11.54 21.01
N ALA A 173 -25.87 -11.78 22.26
CA ALA A 173 -24.72 -11.10 22.82
C ALA A 173 -23.42 -11.40 22.04
N VAL A 174 -23.19 -12.67 21.67
CA VAL A 174 -22.03 -13.10 20.88
C VAL A 174 -22.08 -12.53 19.46
N THR A 175 -23.23 -12.54 18.80
CA THR A 175 -23.41 -11.96 17.46
C THR A 175 -23.12 -10.46 17.46
N VAL A 176 -23.60 -9.71 18.44
CA VAL A 176 -23.32 -8.28 18.57
C VAL A 176 -21.83 -8.04 18.82
N ALA A 177 -21.19 -8.83 19.69
CA ALA A 177 -19.75 -8.74 19.93
C ALA A 177 -18.93 -9.04 18.67
N SER A 178 -19.28 -10.10 17.93
CA SER A 178 -18.64 -10.47 16.67
C SER A 178 -18.79 -9.37 15.63
N ALA A 179 -19.99 -8.78 15.48
CA ALA A 179 -20.24 -7.69 14.56
C ALA A 179 -19.36 -6.46 14.86
N VAL A 180 -19.20 -6.09 16.14
CA VAL A 180 -18.30 -4.99 16.55
C VAL A 180 -16.86 -5.30 16.19
N LEU A 181 -16.36 -6.50 16.50
CA LEU A 181 -15.01 -6.92 16.14
C LEU A 181 -14.79 -6.94 14.62
N SER A 182 -15.80 -7.34 13.85
CA SER A 182 -15.75 -7.37 12.39
C SER A 182 -15.66 -5.97 11.78
N ILE A 183 -16.33 -4.98 12.39
CA ILE A 183 -16.17 -3.56 12.03
C ILE A 183 -14.73 -3.08 12.26
N PHE A 184 -14.13 -3.38 13.41
CA PHE A 184 -12.72 -3.06 13.66
C PHE A 184 -11.77 -3.79 12.71
N SER A 185 -12.07 -5.04 12.39
CA SER A 185 -11.30 -5.82 11.41
C SER A 185 -11.29 -5.13 10.04
N CYS A 186 -12.48 -4.75 9.55
CA CYS A 186 -12.63 -3.97 8.32
C CYS A 186 -11.89 -2.63 8.40
N TYR A 187 -11.99 -1.90 9.51
CA TYR A 187 -11.26 -0.64 9.68
C TYR A 187 -9.76 -0.82 9.45
N TYR A 188 -9.15 -1.81 10.09
CA TYR A 188 -7.72 -2.08 9.96
C TYR A 188 -7.36 -2.57 8.56
N GLU A 189 -8.19 -3.41 7.93
CA GLU A 189 -7.94 -3.94 6.59
C GLU A 189 -7.95 -2.83 5.54
N PHE A 190 -8.98 -1.98 5.54
CA PHE A 190 -9.11 -0.90 4.55
C PHE A 190 -8.03 0.16 4.72
N ASN A 191 -7.66 0.51 5.96
CA ASN A 191 -6.54 1.44 6.17
C ASN A 191 -5.21 0.79 5.82
N ALA A 192 -4.98 -0.49 6.12
CA ALA A 192 -3.75 -1.16 5.72
C ALA A 192 -3.59 -1.22 4.20
N HIS A 193 -4.67 -1.43 3.45
CA HIS A 193 -4.66 -1.33 1.98
C HIS A 193 -4.37 0.09 1.48
N ALA A 194 -4.91 1.11 2.15
CA ALA A 194 -4.59 2.50 1.83
C ALA A 194 -3.12 2.84 2.14
N ASP A 195 -2.63 2.43 3.30
CA ASP A 195 -1.29 2.76 3.80
C ASP A 195 -0.19 2.08 2.95
N VAL A 196 -0.39 0.83 2.50
CA VAL A 196 0.60 0.18 1.61
C VAL A 196 0.75 0.90 0.27
N LEU A 197 -0.29 1.61 -0.18
CA LEU A 197 -0.35 2.33 -1.45
C LEU A 197 0.14 3.77 -1.33
N GLU A 198 0.32 4.30 -0.12
CA GLU A 198 0.78 5.66 0.08
C GLU A 198 2.19 5.85 -0.49
N GLY A 199 2.38 6.89 -1.31
CA GLY A 199 3.62 7.11 -2.05
C GLY A 199 3.76 6.28 -3.34
N LEU A 200 2.90 5.28 -3.56
CA LEU A 200 2.84 4.49 -4.79
C LEU A 200 1.72 4.97 -5.72
N ASP A 201 0.48 4.93 -5.21
CA ASP A 201 -0.74 5.37 -5.89
C ASP A 201 -1.65 6.02 -4.83
N ASN A 202 -1.47 7.32 -4.66
CA ASN A 202 -2.19 8.11 -3.66
C ASN A 202 -3.69 8.20 -3.97
N ASP A 203 -4.08 8.13 -5.25
CA ASP A 203 -5.48 8.18 -5.66
C ASP A 203 -6.21 6.91 -5.23
N LEU A 204 -5.60 5.73 -5.45
CA LEU A 204 -6.17 4.45 -5.01
C LEU A 204 -6.14 4.32 -3.48
N SER A 205 -5.11 4.86 -2.81
CA SER A 205 -5.05 4.95 -1.35
C SER A 205 -6.24 5.74 -0.78
N GLU A 206 -6.55 6.92 -1.34
CA GLU A 206 -7.70 7.71 -0.92
C GLU A 206 -9.03 7.00 -1.20
N GLN A 207 -9.14 6.29 -2.33
CA GLN A 207 -10.31 5.49 -2.66
C GLN A 207 -10.59 4.40 -1.61
N TRP A 208 -9.55 3.73 -1.09
CA TRP A 208 -9.69 2.76 0.01
C TRP A 208 -10.22 3.42 1.29
N ARG A 209 -9.66 4.56 1.70
CA ARG A 209 -10.14 5.31 2.88
C ARG A 209 -11.58 5.81 2.71
N LYS A 210 -11.94 6.21 1.48
CA LYS A 210 -13.30 6.62 1.14
C LYS A 210 -14.27 5.44 1.20
N LEU A 211 -13.88 4.28 0.68
CA LEU A 211 -14.69 3.06 0.69
C LEU A 211 -15.02 2.62 2.12
N TRP A 212 -14.08 2.74 3.06
CA TRP A 212 -14.33 2.52 4.48
C TRP A 212 -15.43 3.44 5.04
N LYS A 213 -15.39 4.74 4.72
CA LYS A 213 -16.42 5.69 5.18
C LYS A 213 -17.80 5.33 4.66
N TRP A 214 -17.89 4.90 3.39
CA TRP A 214 -19.14 4.39 2.81
C TRP A 214 -19.62 3.13 3.53
N MET A 215 -18.72 2.17 3.79
CA MET A 215 -19.05 0.96 4.55
C MET A 215 -19.64 1.30 5.92
N MET A 216 -18.99 2.19 6.66
CA MET A 216 -19.50 2.64 7.96
C MET A 216 -20.87 3.29 7.87
N GLY A 217 -21.08 4.17 6.89
CA GLY A 217 -22.38 4.79 6.65
C GLY A 217 -23.47 3.76 6.37
N SER A 218 -23.18 2.74 5.54
CA SER A 218 -24.11 1.67 5.21
C SER A 218 -24.42 0.75 6.40
N VAL A 219 -23.42 0.44 7.24
CA VAL A 219 -23.64 -0.35 8.47
C VAL A 219 -24.50 0.43 9.47
N ILE A 220 -24.24 1.72 9.67
CA ILE A 220 -25.07 2.57 10.54
C ILE A 220 -26.50 2.63 10.02
N ALA A 221 -26.68 2.83 8.71
CA ALA A 221 -28.01 2.81 8.09
C ALA A 221 -28.73 1.46 8.28
N MET A 222 -28.01 0.35 8.18
CA MET A 222 -28.56 -0.99 8.45
C MET A 222 -29.05 -1.10 9.90
N VAL A 223 -28.24 -0.70 10.88
CA VAL A 223 -28.61 -0.74 12.31
C VAL A 223 -29.83 0.13 12.60
N ILE A 224 -29.87 1.36 12.06
CA ILE A 224 -31.03 2.25 12.19
C ILE A 224 -32.27 1.61 11.56
N GLY A 225 -32.12 1.02 10.37
CA GLY A 225 -33.20 0.33 9.68
C GLY A 225 -33.80 -0.82 10.51
N VAL A 226 -32.96 -1.61 11.19
CA VAL A 226 -33.39 -2.68 12.10
C VAL A 226 -34.18 -2.12 13.29
N ILE A 227 -33.73 -1.04 13.91
CA ILE A 227 -34.43 -0.41 15.05
C ILE A 227 -35.82 0.07 14.66
N PHE A 228 -35.98 0.62 13.44
CA PHE A 228 -37.25 1.12 12.91
C PHE A 228 -37.98 0.11 12.00
N ALA A 229 -37.62 -1.17 12.03
CA ALA A 229 -38.13 -2.19 11.10
C ALA A 229 -39.66 -2.40 11.19
N VAL A 230 -40.28 -2.04 12.32
CA VAL A 230 -41.75 -2.07 12.49
C VAL A 230 -42.48 -1.07 11.59
N VAL A 231 -41.77 -0.09 11.03
CA VAL A 231 -42.29 0.87 10.05
C VAL A 231 -41.78 0.47 8.66
N ILE A 232 -42.64 0.55 7.64
CA ILE A 232 -42.27 0.27 6.23
C ILE A 232 -41.01 1.05 5.80
N LEU A 233 -40.83 2.26 6.33
CA LEU A 233 -39.62 3.06 6.12
C LEU A 233 -38.34 2.35 6.59
N GLY A 234 -38.36 1.65 7.73
CA GLY A 234 -37.21 0.88 8.23
C GLY A 234 -36.82 -0.26 7.28
N LEU A 235 -37.81 -0.98 6.73
CA LEU A 235 -37.58 -2.02 5.71
C LEU A 235 -36.95 -1.45 4.44
N LEU A 236 -37.42 -0.28 3.97
CA LEU A 236 -36.85 0.40 2.81
C LEU A 236 -35.40 0.85 3.05
N VAL A 237 -35.09 1.36 4.26
CA VAL A 237 -33.73 1.74 4.65
C VAL A 237 -32.81 0.52 4.66
N MET A 238 -33.24 -0.61 5.23
CA MET A 238 -32.46 -1.85 5.23
C MET A 238 -32.19 -2.36 3.81
N ALA A 239 -33.19 -2.34 2.92
CA ALA A 239 -33.03 -2.73 1.53
C ALA A 239 -31.99 -1.83 0.81
N ALA A 240 -32.07 -0.51 0.99
CA ALA A 240 -31.10 0.42 0.43
C ALA A 240 -29.67 0.20 0.99
N ALA A 241 -29.55 -0.06 2.30
CA ALA A 241 -28.28 -0.36 2.95
C ALA A 241 -27.67 -1.67 2.44
N ALA A 242 -28.48 -2.72 2.25
CA ALA A 242 -28.04 -4.00 1.68
C ALA A 242 -27.49 -3.83 0.25
N ILE A 243 -28.19 -3.06 -0.59
CA ILE A 243 -27.72 -2.74 -1.95
C ILE A 243 -26.40 -1.97 -1.89
N ALA A 244 -26.28 -1.00 -0.98
CA ALA A 244 -25.03 -0.25 -0.81
C ALA A 244 -23.87 -1.16 -0.37
N ILE A 245 -24.08 -2.08 0.58
CA ILE A 245 -23.08 -3.05 1.02
C ILE A 245 -22.66 -3.98 -0.13
N LEU A 246 -23.59 -4.41 -0.97
CA LEU A 246 -23.30 -5.22 -2.15
C LEU A 246 -22.41 -4.43 -3.13
N VAL A 247 -22.75 -3.19 -3.44
CA VAL A 247 -21.94 -2.32 -4.32
C VAL A 247 -20.54 -2.10 -3.72
N ILE A 248 -20.45 -1.84 -2.42
CA ILE A 248 -19.17 -1.67 -1.71
C ILE A 248 -18.32 -2.95 -1.79
N SER A 249 -18.94 -4.12 -1.70
CA SER A 249 -18.25 -5.41 -1.82
C SER A 249 -17.69 -5.63 -3.23
N ILE A 250 -18.43 -5.23 -4.27
CA ILE A 250 -17.93 -5.23 -5.65
C ILE A 250 -16.76 -4.25 -5.80
N LEU A 251 -16.88 -3.03 -5.26
CA LEU A 251 -15.80 -2.04 -5.29
C LEU A 251 -14.56 -2.53 -4.54
N LYS A 252 -14.72 -3.19 -3.39
CA LYS A 252 -13.62 -3.82 -2.66
C LYS A 252 -12.88 -4.84 -3.53
N LEU A 253 -13.61 -5.69 -4.25
CA LEU A 253 -13.03 -6.65 -5.19
C LEU A 253 -12.25 -5.96 -6.32
N VAL A 254 -12.82 -4.91 -6.93
CA VAL A 254 -12.14 -4.11 -7.97
C VAL A 254 -10.88 -3.43 -7.41
N TYR A 255 -10.94 -2.90 -6.20
CA TYR A 255 -9.81 -2.23 -5.57
C TYR A 255 -8.71 -3.22 -5.21
N LEU A 256 -9.03 -4.41 -4.69
CA LEU A 256 -8.06 -5.48 -4.47
C LEU A 256 -7.33 -5.85 -5.76
N TYR A 257 -8.06 -6.00 -6.87
CA TYR A 257 -7.48 -6.27 -8.18
C TYR A 257 -6.51 -5.15 -8.60
N ARG A 258 -6.94 -3.88 -8.54
CA ARG A 258 -6.10 -2.73 -8.90
C ARG A 258 -4.87 -2.62 -8.01
N THR A 259 -5.02 -2.82 -6.70
CA THR A 259 -3.91 -2.82 -5.75
C THR A 259 -2.90 -3.92 -6.10
N ALA A 260 -3.36 -5.15 -6.39
CA ALA A 260 -2.48 -6.24 -6.79
C ALA A 260 -1.73 -5.94 -8.11
N GLN A 261 -2.42 -5.31 -9.07
CA GLN A 261 -1.84 -4.91 -10.36
C GLN A 261 -0.79 -3.81 -10.20
N ASN A 262 -1.06 -2.76 -9.43
CA ASN A 262 -0.08 -1.69 -9.17
C ASN A 262 1.22 -2.26 -8.56
N PHE A 263 1.12 -3.17 -7.59
CA PHE A 263 2.30 -3.82 -7.01
C PHE A 263 3.00 -4.77 -7.99
N GLN A 264 2.27 -5.36 -8.94
CA GLN A 264 2.84 -6.19 -10.00
C GLN A 264 3.67 -5.33 -10.97
N ASP A 265 3.14 -4.18 -11.37
CA ASP A 265 3.82 -3.25 -12.29
C ASP A 265 5.09 -2.69 -11.65
N VAL A 266 5.05 -2.40 -10.35
CA VAL A 266 6.23 -1.97 -9.56
C VAL A 266 7.28 -3.06 -9.46
N ALA A 267 6.87 -4.32 -9.37
CA ALA A 267 7.79 -5.45 -9.35
C ALA A 267 8.41 -5.75 -10.73
N ALA A 268 7.71 -5.39 -11.81
CA ALA A 268 8.13 -5.65 -13.18
C ALA A 268 9.06 -4.55 -13.75
N ASN A 269 8.88 -3.30 -13.31
CA ASN A 269 9.78 -2.17 -13.61
C ASN A 269 11.07 -2.26 -12.82
#